data_AF-A0A6B2D973-F1
#
_entry.id   AF-A0A6B2D973-F1
#
_cell.length_a   1.000
_cell.length_b   1.000
_cell.length_c   1.000
_cell.angle_alpha   90.00
_cell.angle_beta   90.00
_cell.angle_gamma   90.00
#
_symmetry.space_group_name_H-M   'P 1'
#
loop_
_entity.id
_entity.type
_entity.pdbx_description
1 polymer ?
#
loop_
_entity_poly.entity_id
_entity_poly.type
_entity_poly.pdbx_seq_one_letter_code
_entity_poly.pdbx_strand_id
1 'polypeptide(L)' 'MRTAEVAEMLGATEVTAMKGLTALVEHGLAVRSVTWRGSRPMSTWRVVAPQTGGDQ' A
#
# COMPACT_ATOMS: atom_id res chain seq x y z
N MET A 1 -5.07 2.28 -4.18
CA MET A 1 -4.78 1.18 -5.14
C MET A 1 -4.87 -0.17 -4.45
N ARG A 2 -5.13 -1.24 -5.21
CA ARG A 2 -5.13 -2.65 -4.74
C ARG A 2 -3.74 -3.26 -4.90
N THR A 3 -3.44 -4.33 -4.15
CA THR A 3 -2.14 -5.04 -4.26
C THR A 3 -1.90 -5.56 -5.68
N ALA A 4 -2.93 -6.10 -6.34
CA ALA A 4 -2.84 -6.60 -7.71
C ALA A 4 -2.44 -5.50 -8.70
N GLU A 5 -3.00 -4.28 -8.56
CA GLU A 5 -2.66 -3.14 -9.42
C GLU A 5 -1.20 -2.69 -9.23
N VAL A 6 -0.69 -2.75 -7.99
CA VAL A 6 0.72 -2.48 -7.70
C VAL A 6 1.62 -3.54 -8.34
N ALA A 7 1.25 -4.82 -8.20
CA ALA A 7 2.00 -5.94 -8.74
C ALA A 7 2.13 -5.83 -10.26
N GLU A 8 1.04 -5.51 -10.95
CA GLU A 8 1.01 -5.29 -12.40
C GLU A 8 1.92 -4.14 -12.83
N MET A 9 1.81 -2.96 -12.18
CA MET A 9 2.64 -1.80 -12.52
C MET A 9 4.13 -2.01 -12.29
N LEU A 10 4.50 -2.80 -11.28
CA LEU A 10 5.88 -3.11 -10.96
C LEU A 10 6.43 -4.31 -11.75
N GLY A 11 5.61 -4.99 -12.55
CA GLY A 11 6.00 -6.24 -13.20
C GLY A 11 6.39 -7.33 -12.19
N ALA A 12 5.76 -7.33 -11.01
CA ALA A 12 6.10 -8.18 -9.89
C ALA A 12 4.93 -9.12 -9.53
N THR A 13 5.20 -10.14 -8.71
CA THR A 13 4.12 -10.97 -8.15
C THR A 13 3.36 -10.21 -7.07
N GLU A 14 2.09 -10.56 -6.85
CA GLU A 14 1.30 -9.99 -5.75
C GLU A 14 1.96 -10.19 -4.37
N VAL A 15 2.68 -11.30 -4.17
CA VAL A 15 3.43 -11.58 -2.93
C VAL A 15 4.57 -10.59 -2.75
N THR A 16 5.34 -10.33 -3.81
CA THR A 16 6.42 -9.33 -3.78
C THR A 16 5.88 -7.92 -3.55
N ALA A 17 4.80 -7.55 -4.25
CA ALA A 17 4.13 -6.27 -4.06
C ALA A 17 3.62 -6.11 -2.63
N MET A 18 3.00 -7.15 -2.05
CA MET A 18 2.53 -7.15 -0.66
C MET A 18 3.69 -6.90 0.32
N LYS A 19 4.83 -7.58 0.15
CA LYS A 19 6.02 -7.37 1.01
C LYS A 19 6.52 -5.93 0.94
N GLY A 20 6.65 -5.37 -0.27
CA GLY A 20 7.06 -3.98 -0.45
C GLY A 20 6.08 -2.98 0.18
N LEU A 21 4.78 -3.19 0.00
CA LEU A 21 3.73 -2.36 0.60
C LEU A 21 3.73 -2.43 2.13
N THR A 22 3.95 -3.60 2.72
CA THR A 22 4.12 -3.75 4.17
C THR A 22 5.33 -2.96 4.67
N ALA A 23 6.48 -3.08 4.00
CA ALA A 23 7.67 -2.29 4.37
C ALA A 23 7.40 -0.78 4.30
N LEU A 24 6.68 -0.30 3.27
CA LEU A 24 6.30 1.11 3.19
C LEU A 24 5.40 1.54 4.35
N VAL A 25 4.49 0.68 4.83
CA VAL A 25 3.68 0.97 6.02
C VAL A 25 4.55 1.04 7.28
N GLU A 26 5.47 0.10 7.44
CA GLU A 26 6.41 0.07 8.58
C GLU A 26 7.27 1.34 8.64
N HIS A 27 7.63 1.90 7.49
CA HIS A 27 8.37 3.17 7.40
C HIS A 27 7.46 4.42 7.43
N GLY A 28 6.14 4.28 7.61
CA GLY A 28 5.20 5.41 7.63
C GLY A 28 4.97 6.07 6.27
N LEU A 29 5.42 5.45 5.18
CA LEU A 29 5.33 5.95 3.80
C LEU A 29 4.04 5.51 3.10
N ALA A 30 3.28 4.59 3.70
CA ALA A 30 1.99 4.14 3.20
C ALA A 30 1.01 3.83 4.33
N VAL A 31 -0.28 3.84 4.00
CA VAL A 31 -1.35 3.37 4.89
C VAL A 31 -2.11 2.24 4.20
N ARG A 32 -2.34 1.16 4.95
CA ARG A 32 -3.19 0.04 4.56
C ARG A 32 -4.60 0.24 5.12
N SER A 33 -5.61 0.06 4.29
CA SER A 33 -7.01 -0.03 4.71
C SER A 33 -7.56 -1.40 4.31
N VAL A 34 -8.33 -2.04 5.19
CA VAL A 34 -8.96 -3.33 4.92
C VAL A 34 -10.47 -3.15 4.98
N THR A 35 -11.16 -3.51 3.90
CA THR A 35 -12.62 -3.55 3.82
C THR A 35 -13.07 -4.97 3.57
N TRP A 36 -14.29 -5.30 3.98
CA TRP A 36 -14.84 -6.66 3.84
C TRP A 36 -15.95 -6.65 2.80
N ARG A 37 -15.88 -7.55 1.81
CA ARG A 37 -16.96 -7.82 0.86
C ARG A 37 -17.49 -9.23 1.11
N GLY A 38 -18.57 -9.34 1.86
CA GLY A 38 -19.00 -10.62 2.44
C GLY A 38 -17.90 -11.15 3.37
N SER A 39 -17.52 -12.42 3.21
CA SER A 39 -16.45 -13.05 3.99
C SER A 39 -15.04 -12.82 3.42
N ARG A 40 -14.88 -12.05 2.33
CA ARG A 40 -13.58 -11.81 1.69
C ARG A 40 -12.99 -10.46 2.12
N PRO A 41 -11.81 -10.42 2.76
CA PRO A 41 -11.11 -9.18 3.03
C PRO A 41 -10.48 -8.63 1.75
N MET A 42 -10.59 -7.32 1.53
CA MET A 42 -9.94 -6.58 0.46
C MET A 42 -9.06 -5.49 1.06
N SER A 43 -7.81 -5.39 0.62
CA SER A 43 -6.89 -4.34 1.07
C SER A 43 -6.73 -3.27 0.01
N THR A 44 -6.85 -2.01 0.42
CA THR A 44 -6.46 -0.85 -0.38
C THR A 44 -5.27 -0.15 0.28
N TRP A 45 -4.41 0.42 -0.56
CA TRP A 45 -3.17 1.08 -0.17
C TRP A 45 -3.17 2.52 -0.68
N ARG A 46 -2.63 3.42 0.14
CA ARG A 46 -2.43 4.83 -0.20
C ARG A 46 -1.02 5.23 0.23
N VAL A 47 -0.29 5.91 -0.66
CA VAL A 47 1.00 6.51 -0.31
C VAL A 47 0.74 7.71 0.59
N VAL A 48 1.56 7.85 1.62
CA VAL A 48 1.63 9.08 2.44
C VAL A 48 2.75 9.91 1.82
N ALA A 49 2.41 11.05 1.22
CA ALA A 49 3.44 12.01 0.87
C ALA A 49 4.12 12.44 2.16
N PRO A 50 5.47 12.46 2.22
CA PRO A 50 6.14 13.06 3.36
C PRO A 50 5.58 14.47 3.51
N GLN A 51 5.19 14.83 4.74
CA GLN A 51 4.98 16.25 5.03
C GLN A 51 6.35 16.90 4.90
N THR A 52 6.68 17.34 3.70
CA THR A 52 7.73 18.33 3.49
C THR A 52 7.34 19.48 4.39
N GLY A 53 8.07 19.62 5.50
CA GLY A 53 7.87 20.70 6.46
C GLY A 53 7.85 22.01 5.68
N GLY A 54 6.64 22.54 5.49
CA GLY A 54 6.46 23.92 5.13
C GLY A 54 6.93 24.71 6.34
N ASP A 55 8.03 25.42 6.14
CA ASP A 55 8.70 26.36 7.04
C ASP A 55 9.27 25.75 8.34
N GLN A 56 10.59 25.50 8.31
CA GLN A 56 11.42 25.80 9.49
C GLN A 56 11.48 27.32 9.69
#